data_AF-A0A1G0PEF9-F1
#
_entry.id   AF-A0A1G0PEF9-F1
#
_cell.length_a   1.000
_cell.length_b   1.000
_cell.length_c   1.000
_cell.angle_alpha   90.00
_cell.angle_beta   90.00
_cell.angle_gamma   90.00
#
_symmetry.space_group_name_H-M   'P 1'
#
loop_
_entity.id
_entity.type
_entity.pdbx_description
1 polymer ?
#
loop_
_entity_poly.entity_id
_entity_poly.type
_entity_poly.pdbx_seq_one_letter_code
_entity_poly.pdbx_strand_id
1 'polypeptide(L)'
;MEKKLYLYKAFVKEVYDGDTITVDIDLGLKTFVHNEKVRLYGINAPELKGDEREKGLMARDYLRTLILQKDILLETIKDEREKYGRYLGIIWINKMGREYTNVNQLLVKEGLAIEKKY
;
A
#
# COMPACT_ATOMS: atom_id res chain seq x y z
N MET A 1 -8.18 -21.73 -3.34
CA MET A 1 -7.54 -20.40 -3.21
C MET A 1 -6.14 -20.56 -3.75
N GLU A 2 -5.83 -19.95 -4.90
CA GLU A 2 -4.47 -19.96 -5.43
C GLU A 2 -3.49 -19.47 -4.35
N LYS A 3 -2.37 -20.17 -4.22
CA LYS A 3 -1.31 -19.77 -3.31
C LYS A 3 -0.79 -18.42 -3.80
N LYS A 4 -1.10 -17.37 -3.04
CA LYS A 4 -0.44 -16.06 -3.17
C LYS A 4 1.02 -16.26 -2.78
N LEU A 5 1.84 -16.63 -3.75
CA LEU A 5 3.28 -16.51 -3.68
C LEU A 5 3.55 -15.01 -3.50
N TYR A 6 4.54 -14.62 -2.69
CA TYR A 6 4.91 -13.21 -2.47
C TYR A 6 4.03 -12.38 -1.52
N LEU A 7 3.61 -13.00 -0.40
CA LEU A 7 3.11 -12.29 0.78
C LEU A 7 4.24 -12.13 1.80
N TYR A 8 4.56 -10.88 2.15
CA TYR A 8 5.61 -10.54 3.10
C TYR A 8 5.06 -9.78 4.29
N LYS A 9 5.68 -9.98 5.46
CA LYS A 9 5.51 -9.02 6.55
C LYS A 9 6.31 -7.78 6.22
N ALA A 10 5.70 -6.61 6.41
CA ALA A 10 6.37 -5.35 6.17
C ALA A 10 5.98 -4.32 7.23
N PHE A 11 6.93 -3.50 7.64
CA PHE A 11 6.69 -2.37 8.54
C PHE A 11 6.59 -1.08 7.75
N VAL A 12 5.50 -0.32 7.92
CA VAL A 12 5.29 0.93 7.19
C VAL A 12 6.03 2.08 7.87
N LYS A 13 7.11 2.54 7.22
CA LYS A 13 7.92 3.66 7.66
C LYS A 13 7.24 4.99 7.37
N GLU A 14 6.75 5.16 6.15
CA GLU A 14 6.23 6.43 5.67
C GLU A 14 5.04 6.23 4.72
N VAL A 15 4.12 7.19 4.73
CA VAL A 15 3.02 7.31 3.77
C VAL A 15 3.16 8.67 3.10
N TYR A 16 3.58 8.65 1.84
CA TYR A 16 3.89 9.84 1.05
C TYR A 16 2.62 10.52 0.58
N ASP A 17 1.75 9.77 -0.10
CA ASP A 17 0.47 10.19 -0.64
C ASP A 17 -0.58 9.08 -0.47
N GLY A 18 -1.75 9.22 -1.10
CA GLY A 18 -2.85 8.25 -0.97
C GLY A 18 -2.62 6.91 -1.68
N ASP A 19 -1.53 6.74 -2.44
CA ASP A 19 -1.23 5.48 -3.14
C ASP A 19 0.24 5.04 -3.10
N THR A 20 1.11 5.74 -2.38
CA THR A 20 2.54 5.44 -2.29
C THR A 20 3.04 5.43 -0.84
N ILE A 21 3.67 4.32 -0.46
CA ILE A 21 4.23 4.08 0.88
C ILE A 21 5.74 3.77 0.80
N THR A 22 6.40 3.83 1.95
CA THR A 22 7.73 3.25 2.14
C THR A 22 7.73 2.25 3.29
N VAL A 23 8.31 1.08 3.03
CA VAL A 23 8.26 -0.07 3.92
C VAL A 23 9.63 -0.71 4.10
N ASP A 24 9.79 -1.32 5.26
CA ASP A 24 10.83 -2.33 5.49
C ASP A 24 10.18 -3.72 5.35
N ILE A 25 10.67 -4.54 4.43
CA ILE A 25 10.10 -5.86 4.08
C ILE A 25 10.96 -6.95 4.70
N ASP A 26 10.33 -7.84 5.47
CA ASP A 26 10.95 -9.06 6.01
C ASP A 26 10.84 -10.19 4.97
N LEU A 27 11.98 -10.61 4.43
CA LEU A 27 12.07 -11.72 3.47
C LEU A 27 12.26 -13.08 4.17
N GLY A 28 12.30 -13.10 5.50
CA GLY A 28 12.67 -14.25 6.30
C GLY A 28 14.18 -14.49 6.31
N LEU A 29 14.60 -15.55 6.99
CA LEU A 29 16.01 -15.95 7.08
C LEU A 29 16.95 -14.82 7.54
N LYS A 30 16.45 -13.91 8.41
CA LYS A 30 17.16 -12.71 8.88
C LYS A 30 17.57 -11.75 7.75
N THR A 31 16.87 -11.78 6.62
CA THR A 31 17.11 -10.90 5.47
C THR A 31 15.98 -9.89 5.34
N PHE A 32 16.34 -8.62 5.16
CA PHE A 32 15.39 -7.52 5.07
C PHE A 32 15.69 -6.62 3.88
N VAL A 33 14.65 -6.07 3.27
CA VAL A 33 14.74 -4.94 2.33
C VAL A 33 14.26 -3.70 3.05
N HIS A 34 15.09 -2.67 3.11
CA HIS A 34 14.76 -1.44 3.84
C HIS A 34 14.40 -0.29 2.89
N ASN A 35 13.51 0.59 3.36
CA ASN A 35 13.10 1.81 2.65
C ASN A 35 12.60 1.58 1.22
N GLU A 36 11.91 0.46 0.97
CA GLU A 36 11.38 0.16 -0.36
C GLU A 36 10.10 0.93 -0.63
N LYS A 37 10.01 1.53 -1.83
CA LYS A 37 8.85 2.33 -2.24
C LYS A 37 7.85 1.46 -2.97
N VAL A 38 6.64 1.38 -2.43
CA VAL A 38 5.56 0.57 -2.96
C VAL A 38 4.40 1.46 -3.37
N ARG A 39 3.89 1.26 -4.59
CA ARG A 39 2.66 1.86 -5.07
C ARG A 39 1.50 0.88 -4.90
N LEU A 40 0.36 1.38 -4.44
CA LEU A 40 -0.85 0.59 -4.25
C LEU A 40 -1.40 0.14 -5.60
N TYR A 41 -1.41 -1.18 -5.80
CA TYR A 41 -1.94 -1.81 -6.98
C TYR A 41 -3.46 -1.63 -7.08
N GLY A 42 -3.95 -1.52 -8.32
CA GLY A 42 -5.37 -1.44 -8.65
C GLY A 42 -6.04 -0.09 -8.38
N ILE A 43 -5.32 0.89 -7.85
CA ILE A 43 -5.90 2.19 -7.47
C ILE A 43 -5.07 3.38 -7.95
N ASN A 44 -5.69 4.55 -7.97
CA ASN A 44 -5.03 5.84 -8.11
C ASN A 44 -5.64 6.83 -7.12
N ALA A 45 -4.81 7.43 -6.27
CA ALA A 45 -5.26 8.46 -5.35
C ALA A 45 -5.17 9.86 -5.98
N PRO A 46 -5.98 10.84 -5.51
CA PRO A 46 -5.87 12.23 -5.95
C PRO A 46 -4.48 12.81 -5.63
N GLU A 47 -4.00 13.71 -6.50
CA GLU A 47 -2.67 14.30 -6.37
C GLU A 47 -2.56 15.26 -5.18
N LEU A 48 -1.37 15.35 -4.57
CA LEU A 48 -1.10 16.25 -3.44
C LEU A 48 -0.85 17.72 -3.87
N LYS A 49 -1.04 18.05 -5.15
CA LYS A 49 -0.78 19.36 -5.74
C LYS A 49 -1.92 19.74 -6.68
N GLY A 50 -2.10 21.06 -6.88
CA GLY A 50 -3.18 21.58 -7.72
C GLY A 50 -4.55 21.48 -7.05
N ASP A 51 -5.60 21.44 -7.87
CA ASP A 51 -7.00 21.52 -7.43
C ASP A 51 -7.46 20.28 -6.63
N GLU A 52 -6.77 19.15 -6.78
CA GLU A 52 -7.09 17.90 -6.08
C GLU A 52 -6.44 17.78 -4.69
N ARG A 53 -5.61 18.76 -4.30
CA ARG A 53 -4.77 18.70 -3.10
C ARG A 53 -5.55 18.36 -1.83
N GLU A 54 -6.73 18.93 -1.65
CA GLU A 54 -7.53 18.69 -0.44
C GLU A 54 -7.94 17.21 -0.34
N LYS A 55 -8.45 16.63 -1.43
CA LYS A 55 -8.81 15.21 -1.51
C LYS A 55 -7.59 14.31 -1.37
N GLY A 56 -6.45 14.70 -1.97
CA GLY A 56 -5.20 13.97 -1.83
C GLY A 56 -4.70 13.92 -0.39
N LEU A 57 -4.83 15.03 0.36
CA LEU A 57 -4.49 15.09 1.78
C LEU A 57 -5.41 14.18 2.61
N MET A 58 -6.72 14.20 2.34
CA MET A 58 -7.68 13.32 3.01
C MET A 58 -7.34 11.84 2.78
N ALA A 59 -7.05 11.46 1.53
CA ALA A 59 -6.68 10.08 1.18
C ALA A 59 -5.40 9.63 1.90
N ARG A 60 -4.37 10.48 1.89
CA ARG A 60 -3.10 10.24 2.58
C ARG A 60 -3.30 10.11 4.09
N ASP A 61 -4.02 11.03 4.71
CA ASP A 61 -4.18 11.06 6.17
C ASP A 61 -5.04 9.90 6.65
N TYR A 62 -6.08 9.52 5.91
CA TYR A 62 -6.83 8.29 6.15
C TYR A 62 -5.93 7.06 6.05
N LEU A 63 -5.13 6.93 4.99
CA LEU A 63 -4.18 5.83 4.83
C LEU A 63 -3.20 5.77 6.01
N ARG A 64 -2.68 6.93 6.46
CA ARG A 64 -1.82 7.01 7.65
C ARG A 64 -2.49 6.45 8.90
N THR A 65 -3.75 6.79 9.16
CA THR A 65 -4.47 6.25 10.33
C THR A 65 -4.54 4.73 10.32
N LEU A 66 -4.63 4.13 9.13
CA LEU A 66 -4.72 2.70 8.96
C LEU A 66 -3.38 2.00 9.18
N ILE A 67 -2.31 2.47 8.53
CA ILE A 67 -1.08 1.67 8.36
C ILE A 67 0.21 2.32 8.85
N LEU A 68 0.26 3.63 9.09
CA LEU A 68 1.53 4.30 9.41
C LEU A 68 2.12 3.76 10.72
N GLN A 69 3.42 3.44 10.71
CA GLN A 69 4.14 2.86 11.85
C GLN A 69 3.50 1.56 12.38
N LYS A 70 2.96 0.73 11.48
CA LYS A 70 2.39 -0.57 11.82
C LYS A 70 2.93 -1.65 10.90
N ASP A 71 2.87 -2.89 11.40
CA ASP A 71 3.08 -4.08 10.59
C ASP A 71 1.88 -4.34 9.69
N ILE A 72 2.17 -4.66 8.44
CA ILE A 72 1.20 -5.04 7.42
C ILE A 72 1.62 -6.35 6.76
N LEU A 73 0.66 -6.97 6.07
CA LEU A 73 0.95 -8.04 5.12
C LEU A 73 0.93 -7.42 3.71
N LEU A 74 2.07 -7.46 3.03
CA LEU A 74 2.26 -6.90 1.69
C LEU A 74 2.24 -8.02 0.66
N GLU A 75 1.32 -7.94 -0.29
CA GLU A 75 1.26 -8.80 -1.48
C GLU A 75 1.87 -8.07 -2.67
N THR A 76 2.92 -8.60 -3.29
CA THR A 76 3.47 -8.01 -4.53
C THR A 76 2.76 -8.60 -5.76
N ILE A 77 2.42 -7.76 -6.75
CA ILE A 77 1.65 -8.19 -7.94
C ILE A 77 2.53 -8.34 -9.19
N LYS A 78 3.67 -7.66 -9.23
CA LYS A 78 4.70 -7.79 -10.26
C LYS A 78 6.07 -7.61 -9.62
N ASP A 79 6.96 -8.58 -9.81
CA ASP A 79 8.37 -8.47 -9.38
C ASP A 79 9.18 -7.52 -10.27
N GLU A 80 8.59 -7.08 -11.39
CA GLU A 80 9.14 -6.03 -12.24
C GLU A 80 8.74 -4.66 -11.70
N ARG A 81 9.74 -3.81 -11.48
CA ARG A 81 9.54 -2.41 -11.10
C ARG A 81 8.84 -1.68 -12.26
N GLU A 82 7.85 -0.87 -11.93
CA GLU A 82 7.21 -0.01 -12.94
C GLU A 82 8.23 1.00 -13.53
N LYS A 83 7.81 1.78 -14.53
CA LYS A 83 8.60 2.86 -15.18
C LYS A 83 9.34 3.79 -14.20
N TYR A 84 8.86 3.91 -12.97
CA TYR A 84 9.41 4.77 -11.91
C TYR A 84 10.20 4.01 -10.83
N GLY A 85 10.54 2.75 -11.06
CA GLY A 85 11.35 1.97 -10.14
C GLY A 85 10.61 1.45 -8.90
N ARG A 86 9.28 1.56 -8.84
CA ARG A 86 8.45 1.16 -7.68
C ARG A 86 7.83 -0.21 -7.90
N TYR A 87 7.69 -0.98 -6.82
CA TYR A 87 6.88 -2.20 -6.84
C TYR A 87 5.40 -1.87 -6.74
N LEU A 88 4.57 -2.73 -7.33
CA LEU A 88 3.12 -2.71 -7.17
C LEU A 88 2.70 -3.71 -6.09
N GLY A 89 1.94 -3.23 -5.11
CA GLY A 89 1.52 -4.06 -3.99
C GLY A 89 0.11 -3.83 -3.50
N ILE A 90 -0.45 -4.86 -2.86
CA ILE A 90 -1.71 -4.82 -2.14
C ILE A 90 -1.41 -4.94 -0.65
N ILE A 91 -1.95 -4.02 0.14
CA ILE A 91 -1.81 -4.05 1.59
C ILE A 91 -2.99 -4.80 2.21
N TRP A 92 -2.66 -5.72 3.10
CA TRP A 92 -3.61 -6.43 3.94
C TRP A 92 -3.34 -6.13 5.41
N ILE A 93 -4.39 -5.71 6.12
CA ILE A 93 -4.34 -5.48 7.57
C ILE A 93 -5.31 -6.43 8.28
N ASN A 94 -4.91 -6.97 9.42
CA ASN A 94 -5.79 -7.79 10.23
C ASN A 94 -6.57 -6.90 11.22
N LYS A 95 -7.86 -6.70 10.96
CA LYS A 95 -8.74 -6.03 11.94
C LYS A 95 -9.34 -7.11 12.84
N MET A 96 -8.97 -7.08 14.12
CA MET A 96 -9.58 -7.89 15.20
C MET A 96 -9.37 -9.42 15.11
N GLY A 97 -8.32 -9.87 14.43
CA GLY A 97 -7.82 -11.24 14.55
C GLY A 97 -8.57 -12.30 13.75
N ARG A 98 -9.60 -11.92 12.97
CA ARG A 98 -10.45 -12.89 12.25
C ARG A 98 -10.39 -12.78 10.73
N GLU A 99 -10.06 -11.62 10.18
CA GLU A 99 -10.04 -11.42 8.72
C GLU A 99 -9.02 -10.34 8.30
N TYR A 100 -8.41 -10.55 7.13
CA TYR A 100 -7.54 -9.57 6.49
C TYR A 100 -8.36 -8.64 5.60
N THR A 101 -8.29 -7.34 5.86
CA THR A 101 -8.90 -6.29 5.04
C THR A 101 -7.90 -5.80 4.00
N ASN A 102 -8.33 -5.75 2.73
CA ASN A 102 -7.60 -5.10 1.65
C ASN A 102 -7.70 -3.58 1.79
N VAL A 103 -6.59 -2.92 2.09
CA VAL A 103 -6.57 -1.46 2.29
C VAL A 103 -6.74 -0.70 0.97
N ASN A 104 -6.21 -1.23 -0.14
CA ASN A 104 -6.33 -0.59 -1.45
C ASN A 104 -7.81 -0.45 -1.83
N GLN A 105 -8.59 -1.52 -1.70
CA GLN A 105 -10.02 -1.52 -1.98
C GLN A 105 -10.82 -0.68 -0.98
N LEU A 106 -10.37 -0.62 0.27
CA LEU A 106 -10.98 0.27 1.27
C LEU A 106 -10.87 1.74 0.85
N LEU A 107 -9.72 2.18 0.32
CA LEU A 107 -9.57 3.56 -0.18
C LEU A 107 -10.54 3.88 -1.31
N VAL A 108 -10.78 2.94 -2.22
CA VAL A 108 -11.77 3.11 -3.31
C VAL A 108 -13.19 3.21 -2.73
N LYS A 109 -13.53 2.32 -1.79
CA LYS A 109 -14.86 2.29 -1.17
C LYS A 109 -15.18 3.59 -0.43
N GLU A 110 -14.20 4.19 0.23
CA GLU A 110 -14.34 5.47 0.94
C GLU A 110 -14.29 6.69 -0.01
N GLY A 111 -14.17 6.48 -1.33
CA GLY A 111 -14.09 7.55 -2.32
C GLY A 111 -12.78 8.35 -2.27
N LEU A 112 -11.75 7.80 -1.64
CA LEU A 112 -10.43 8.41 -1.47
C LEU A 112 -9.44 8.01 -2.57
N ALA A 113 -9.82 7.06 -3.42
CA ALA A 113 -9.09 6.65 -4.61
C ALA A 113 -10.07 6.17 -5.69
N ILE A 114 -9.62 6.12 -6.94
CA ILE A 114 -10.36 5.52 -8.06
C ILE A 114 -9.69 4.21 -8.48
N GLU A 115 -10.47 3.28 -9.03
CA GLU A 115 -9.92 2.06 -9.62
C GLU A 115 -9.04 2.39 -10.82
N LYS A 116 -7.89 1.72 -10.89
CA LYS A 116 -6.95 1.79 -11.99
C LYS A 116 -6.75 0.41 -12.60
N LYS A 117 -7.05 0.27 -13.88
CA LYS A 117 -6.78 -0.94 -14.67
C LYS A 117 -5.33 -0.89 -15.19
N TYR A 118 -4.67 -2.04 -15.17
CA TYR A 118 -3.27 -2.25 -15.58
C TYR A 118 -3.20 -3.13 -16.82
#